data_AF-A0A453IYS5-F1
#
_entry.id   AF-A0A453IYS5-F1
#
_cell.length_a   1.000
_cell.length_b   1.000
_cell.length_c   1.000
_cell.angle_alpha   90.00
_cell.angle_beta   90.00
_cell.angle_gamma   90.00
#
_symmetry.space_group_name_H-M   'P 1'
#
loop_
_entity.id
_entity.type
_entity.pdbx_description
1 polymer ?
#
loop_
_entity_poly.entity_id
_entity_poly.type
_entity_poly.pdbx_seq_one_letter_code
_entity_poly.pdbx_strand_id
1 'polypeptide(L)'
;SVAPIPLAPPPGPGAFHRAHRPAGAPRAGAPGRSLAAHSSPSPDVVVTREQGKNAKLVAALEKHNVHSLELPLIQHVEGPDADRLSAVLRDEKFDWVTVTSPEAAAVFLEGWK
;
A
#
# COMPACT_ATOMS: atom_id res chain seq x y z
N SER A 1 -22.97 17.62 -10.21
CA SER A 1 -21.82 18.53 -10.38
C SER A 1 -21.06 18.54 -9.06
N VAL A 2 -19.96 17.78 -8.97
CA VAL A 2 -19.15 17.64 -7.75
C VAL A 2 -17.93 18.54 -7.91
N ALA A 3 -17.74 19.46 -6.97
CA ALA A 3 -16.62 20.40 -6.98
C ALA A 3 -15.31 19.66 -6.64
N PRO A 4 -14.16 20.05 -7.23
CA PRO A 4 -12.87 19.46 -6.91
C PRO A 4 -12.38 19.90 -5.53
N ILE A 5 -11.76 18.96 -4.81
CA ILE A 5 -11.10 19.19 -3.51
C ILE A 5 -9.72 19.82 -3.79
N PRO A 6 -9.34 20.93 -3.13
CA PRO A 6 -8.04 21.55 -3.36
C PRO A 6 -6.92 20.72 -2.70
N LEU A 7 -5.99 20.23 -3.52
CA LEU A 7 -4.74 19.62 -3.05
C LEU A 7 -3.76 20.74 -2.67
N ALA A 8 -3.29 20.73 -1.43
CA ALA A 8 -2.22 21.62 -0.99
C ALA A 8 -0.89 21.23 -1.66
N PRO A 9 -0.03 22.20 -2.03
CA PRO A 9 1.28 21.91 -2.59
C PRO A 9 2.21 21.28 -1.53
N PRO A 10 3.13 20.39 -1.92
CA PRO A 10 4.11 19.84 -1.01
C PRO A 10 5.04 20.95 -0.49
N PRO A 11 5.47 20.89 0.78
CA PRO A 11 6.46 21.83 1.30
C PRO A 11 7.75 21.68 0.49
N GLY A 12 8.28 22.81 -0.01
CA GLY A 12 9.52 22.87 -0.75
C GLY A 12 10.73 22.42 0.09
N PRO A 13 11.92 22.26 -0.54
CA PRO A 13 13.11 21.77 0.14
C PRO A 13 13.55 22.78 1.21
N GLY A 14 13.19 22.51 2.47
CA GLY A 14 13.67 23.24 3.62
C GLY A 14 15.18 23.06 3.75
N ALA A 15 15.92 24.15 3.53
CA ALA A 15 17.35 24.23 3.78
C ALA A 15 17.63 23.90 5.26
N PHE A 16 18.31 22.79 5.52
CA PHE A 16 18.79 22.45 6.84
C PHE A 16 19.94 23.39 7.20
N HIS A 17 19.64 24.44 7.98
CA HIS A 17 20.65 25.29 8.58
C HIS A 17 21.53 24.46 9.53
N ARG A 18 22.81 24.34 9.20
CA ARG A 18 23.86 23.81 10.06
C ARG A 18 24.08 24.78 11.22
N ALA A 19 23.40 24.55 12.34
CA ALA A 19 23.65 25.33 13.56
C ALA A 19 24.96 24.86 14.20
N HIS A 20 25.93 25.79 14.25
CA HIS A 20 27.17 25.62 14.99
C HIS A 20 26.90 25.62 16.51
N ARG A 21 27.59 24.69 17.17
CA ARG A 21 27.64 24.44 18.62
C ARG A 21 28.14 25.66 19.41
N PRO A 22 27.53 25.99 20.56
CA PRO A 22 28.26 26.57 21.67
C PRO A 22 28.54 25.51 22.74
N ALA A 23 29.76 25.54 23.28
CA ALA A 23 30.16 24.75 24.44
C ALA A 23 29.56 25.37 25.71
N GLY A 24 28.92 24.54 26.55
CA GLY A 24 28.36 24.94 27.84
C GLY A 24 28.35 23.77 28.83
N ALA A 25 28.89 24.03 30.03
CA ALA A 25 29.20 23.20 31.20
C ALA A 25 28.34 21.94 31.51
N PRO A 26 28.92 20.92 32.18
CA PRO A 26 28.17 19.73 32.58
C PRO A 26 27.36 19.99 33.86
N ARG A 27 26.06 19.68 33.84
CA ARG A 27 25.29 19.44 35.07
C ARG A 27 25.13 17.94 35.24
N ALA A 28 25.49 17.44 36.42
CA ALA A 28 25.30 16.06 36.80
C ALA A 28 23.80 15.70 36.76
N GLY A 29 23.43 14.80 35.86
CA GLY A 29 22.11 14.20 35.74
C GLY A 29 22.24 12.69 35.85
N ALA A 30 21.32 12.07 36.58
CA ALA A 30 21.19 10.63 36.79
C ALA A 30 21.40 9.80 35.50
N PRO A 31 21.79 8.52 35.58
CA PRO A 31 21.95 7.67 34.40
C PRO A 31 20.56 7.37 33.81
N GLY A 32 20.02 8.32 33.05
CA GLY A 32 18.92 8.09 32.14
C GLY A 32 19.43 7.13 31.08
N ARG A 33 18.92 5.90 31.09
CA ARG A 33 19.19 4.91 30.07
C ARG A 33 18.70 5.49 28.74
N SER A 34 19.61 6.04 27.94
CA SER A 34 19.32 6.51 26.59
C SER A 34 18.88 5.29 25.79
N LEU A 35 17.56 5.09 25.68
CA LEU A 35 16.98 4.19 24.71
C LEU A 35 17.35 4.78 23.36
N ALA A 36 18.41 4.24 22.74
CA ALA A 36 18.71 4.53 21.35
C ALA A 36 17.46 4.19 20.55
N ALA A 37 16.76 5.23 20.08
CA ALA A 37 15.66 5.05 19.16
C ALA A 37 16.28 4.47 17.88
N HIS A 38 16.14 3.16 17.70
CA HIS A 38 16.47 2.51 16.44
C HIS A 38 15.47 3.03 15.42
N SER A 39 15.82 4.08 14.68
CA SER A 39 15.10 4.43 13.46
C SER A 39 15.27 3.26 12.51
N SER A 40 14.20 2.54 12.23
CA SER A 40 14.21 1.54 11.15
C SER A 40 14.70 2.23 9.87
N PRO A 41 15.60 1.61 9.10
CA PRO A 41 16.03 2.18 7.83
C PRO A 41 14.80 2.46 6.97
N SER A 42 14.79 3.61 6.30
CA SER A 42 13.75 3.93 5.33
C SER A 42 13.74 2.88 4.23
N PRO A 43 12.55 2.42 3.79
CA PRO A 43 12.47 1.44 2.70
C PRO A 43 13.00 2.06 1.40
N ASP A 44 13.66 1.23 0.59
CA ASP A 44 14.14 1.62 -0.74
C ASP A 44 12.97 1.68 -1.74
N VAL A 45 12.00 0.78 -1.57
CA VAL A 45 10.85 0.63 -2.47
C VAL A 45 9.57 0.41 -1.67
N VAL A 46 8.51 1.07 -2.08
CA VAL A 46 7.15 0.79 -1.60
C VAL A 46 6.42 -0.04 -2.65
N VAL A 47 5.82 -1.15 -2.25
CA VAL A 47 5.06 -2.03 -3.14
C VAL A 47 3.58 -1.89 -2.82
N THR A 48 2.80 -1.43 -3.80
CA THR A 48 1.37 -1.18 -3.66
C THR A 48 0.57 -2.19 -4.47
N ARG A 49 -0.34 -2.92 -3.83
CA ARG A 49 -1.27 -3.87 -4.50
C ARG A 49 -2.39 -4.29 -3.55
N GLU A 50 -3.19 -5.29 -3.90
CA GLU A 50 -3.98 -6.05 -2.92
C GLU A 50 -3.06 -6.78 -1.93
N GLN A 51 -3.57 -6.94 -0.71
CA GLN A 51 -2.87 -7.61 0.38
C GLN A 51 -2.37 -9.01 -0.04
N GLY A 52 -1.08 -9.27 0.15
CA GLY A 52 -0.49 -10.59 -0.07
C GLY A 52 -0.24 -10.95 -1.53
N LYS A 53 -0.61 -10.11 -2.50
CA LYS A 53 -0.33 -10.35 -3.93
C LYS A 53 1.12 -10.02 -4.31
N ASN A 54 1.84 -9.32 -3.44
CA ASN A 54 3.22 -8.90 -3.69
C ASN A 54 4.28 -9.91 -3.24
N ALA A 55 3.90 -11.03 -2.62
CA ALA A 55 4.85 -11.97 -1.99
C ALA A 55 6.01 -12.40 -2.92
N LYS A 56 5.72 -12.69 -4.19
CA LYS A 56 6.75 -13.07 -5.18
C LYS A 56 7.71 -11.93 -5.50
N LEU A 57 7.20 -10.71 -5.58
CA LEU A 57 8.00 -9.51 -5.85
C LEU A 57 8.85 -9.13 -4.64
N VAL A 58 8.27 -9.13 -3.44
CA VAL A 58 8.99 -8.89 -2.17
C VAL A 58 10.14 -9.88 -2.01
N ALA A 59 9.87 -11.18 -2.19
CA ALA A 59 10.92 -12.21 -2.11
C ALA A 59 12.02 -12.05 -3.19
N ALA A 60 11.69 -11.47 -4.35
CA ALA A 60 12.69 -11.17 -5.37
C ALA A 60 13.55 -9.95 -4.97
N LEU A 61 12.94 -8.90 -4.43
CA LEU A 61 13.64 -7.70 -3.95
C LEU A 61 14.60 -8.03 -2.79
N GLU A 62 14.16 -8.87 -1.85
CA GLU A 62 14.99 -9.34 -0.74
C GLU A 62 16.25 -10.08 -1.20
N LYS A 63 16.17 -10.89 -2.26
CA LYS A 63 17.34 -11.56 -2.86
C LYS A 63 18.38 -10.59 -3.41
N HIS A 64 17.96 -9.36 -3.75
CA HIS A 64 18.82 -8.29 -4.23
C HIS A 64 19.21 -7.30 -3.12
N ASN A 65 18.95 -7.63 -1.84
CA ASN A 65 19.15 -6.74 -0.68
C ASN A 65 18.42 -5.40 -0.81
N VAL A 66 17.25 -5.38 -1.47
CA VAL A 66 16.39 -4.20 -1.57
C VAL A 66 15.35 -4.28 -0.45
N HIS A 67 15.32 -3.27 0.42
CA HIS A 67 14.34 -3.19 1.49
C HIS A 67 13.00 -2.68 0.95
N SER A 68 11.97 -3.53 1.03
CA SER A 68 10.63 -3.19 0.56
C SER A 68 9.65 -3.00 1.70
N LEU A 69 8.74 -2.03 1.55
CA LEU A 69 7.58 -1.82 2.40
C LEU A 69 6.32 -2.16 1.59
N GLU A 70 5.56 -3.16 2.01
CA GLU A 70 4.26 -3.46 1.42
C GLU A 70 3.19 -2.51 1.99
N LEU A 71 2.47 -1.82 1.11
CA LEU A 71 1.30 -1.00 1.45
C LEU A 71 0.10 -1.48 0.63
N PRO A 72 -0.87 -2.20 1.21
CA PRO A 72 -2.00 -2.73 0.48
C PRO A 72 -3.03 -1.64 0.19
N LEU A 73 -2.84 -0.90 -0.91
CA LEU A 73 -3.66 0.26 -1.28
C LEU A 73 -4.79 -0.08 -2.27
N ILE A 74 -4.93 -1.35 -2.66
CA ILE A 74 -5.97 -1.81 -3.59
C ILE A 74 -6.79 -2.89 -2.89
N GLN A 75 -8.11 -2.80 -3.04
CA GLN A 75 -9.04 -3.82 -2.56
C GLN A 75 -10.05 -4.12 -3.66
N HIS A 76 -10.31 -5.41 -3.89
CA HIS A 76 -11.45 -5.85 -4.68
C HIS A 76 -12.70 -5.83 -3.79
N VAL A 77 -13.75 -5.19 -4.27
CA VAL A 77 -15.05 -5.11 -3.60
C VAL A 77 -16.12 -5.58 -4.57
N GLU A 78 -17.24 -6.06 -4.02
CA GLU A 78 -18.39 -6.41 -4.82
C GLU A 78 -18.92 -5.19 -5.58
N GLY A 79 -19.26 -5.39 -6.85
CA GLY A 79 -19.94 -4.39 -7.66
C GLY A 79 -21.38 -4.19 -7.17
N PRO A 80 -21.99 -3.01 -7.42
CA PRO A 80 -23.37 -2.73 -7.03
C PRO A 80 -24.41 -3.63 -7.73
N ASP A 81 -24.00 -4.36 -8.76
CA ASP A 81 -24.78 -5.27 -9.59
C ASP A 81 -24.40 -6.75 -9.39
N ALA A 82 -23.62 -7.07 -8.35
CA ALA A 82 -23.20 -8.44 -8.04
C ALA A 82 -24.39 -9.39 -7.86
N ASP A 83 -25.50 -8.89 -7.29
CA ASP A 83 -26.74 -9.64 -7.08
C ASP A 83 -27.45 -10.03 -8.38
N ARG A 84 -27.23 -9.26 -9.46
CA ARG A 84 -27.84 -9.50 -10.77
C ARG A 84 -27.09 -10.56 -11.58
N LEU A 85 -25.84 -10.85 -11.23
CA LEU A 85 -24.97 -11.72 -12.00
C LEU A 85 -25.59 -13.12 -12.21
N SER A 86 -26.09 -13.76 -11.15
CA SER A 86 -26.69 -15.10 -11.25
C SER A 86 -27.94 -15.14 -12.12
N ALA A 87 -28.77 -14.09 -12.09
CA ALA A 87 -29.95 -14.03 -12.96
C ALA A 87 -29.51 -13.93 -14.43
N VAL A 88 -28.57 -13.03 -14.73
CA VAL A 88 -28.04 -12.84 -16.08
C VAL A 88 -27.41 -14.13 -16.63
N LEU A 89 -26.60 -14.83 -15.83
CA LEU A 89 -25.93 -16.06 -16.26
C LEU A 89 -26.91 -17.21 -16.55
N ARG A 90 -28.10 -17.23 -15.94
CA ARG A 90 -29.14 -18.23 -16.19
C ARG A 90 -30.08 -17.86 -17.34
N ASP A 91 -30.46 -16.60 -17.40
CA ASP A 91 -31.53 -16.13 -18.29
C ASP A 91 -31.01 -15.80 -19.70
N GLU A 92 -29.75 -15.39 -19.80
CA GLU A 92 -29.10 -15.06 -21.07
C GLU A 92 -28.29 -16.24 -21.63
N LYS A 93 -28.10 -16.25 -22.96
CA LYS A 93 -27.25 -17.25 -23.63
C LYS A 93 -25.91 -16.64 -24.00
N PHE A 94 -24.84 -17.29 -23.57
CA PHE A 94 -23.46 -16.92 -23.90
C PHE A 94 -22.79 -18.07 -24.66
N ASP A 95 -22.26 -17.79 -25.86
CA ASP A 95 -21.40 -18.75 -26.56
C ASP A 95 -20.01 -18.80 -25.92
N TRP A 96 -19.52 -17.67 -25.42
CA TRP A 96 -18.21 -17.52 -24.80
C TRP A 96 -18.24 -16.50 -23.66
N VAL A 97 -17.50 -16.79 -22.59
CA VAL A 97 -17.24 -15.87 -21.48
C VAL A 97 -15.74 -15.69 -21.34
N THR A 98 -15.26 -14.45 -21.33
CA THR A 98 -13.84 -14.13 -21.14
C THR A 98 -13.59 -13.70 -19.69
N VAL A 99 -12.62 -14.34 -19.04
CA VAL A 99 -12.23 -14.04 -17.66
C VAL A 99 -10.80 -13.50 -17.66
N THR A 100 -10.61 -12.31 -17.09
CA THR A 100 -9.33 -11.56 -17.17
C THR A 100 -8.49 -11.61 -15.89
N SER A 101 -9.00 -12.21 -14.82
CA SER A 101 -8.27 -12.38 -13.56
C SER A 101 -8.77 -13.60 -12.76
N PRO A 102 -7.96 -14.16 -11.86
CA PRO A 102 -8.41 -15.19 -10.92
C PRO A 102 -9.57 -14.74 -10.04
N GLU A 103 -9.60 -13.46 -9.64
CA GLU A 103 -10.68 -12.88 -8.84
C GLU A 103 -12.01 -12.86 -9.61
N ALA A 104 -11.98 -12.48 -10.90
CA ALA A 104 -13.16 -12.53 -11.76
C ALA A 104 -13.65 -13.97 -11.98
N ALA A 105 -12.73 -14.95 -12.05
CA ALA A 105 -13.09 -16.36 -12.14
C ALA A 105 -13.87 -16.83 -10.90
N ALA A 106 -13.43 -16.41 -9.70
CA ALA A 106 -14.11 -16.75 -8.45
C ALA A 106 -15.54 -16.19 -8.41
N VAL A 107 -15.71 -14.90 -8.72
CA VAL A 107 -17.03 -14.24 -8.78
C VAL A 107 -17.93 -14.92 -9.83
N PHE A 108 -17.39 -15.25 -11.00
CA PHE A 108 -18.13 -15.97 -12.03
C PHE A 108 -18.62 -17.34 -11.55
N LEU A 109 -17.75 -18.14 -10.91
CA LEU A 109 -18.12 -19.45 -10.38
C LEU A 109 -19.18 -19.37 -9.27
N GLU A 110 -19.17 -18.31 -8.46
CA GLU A 110 -20.21 -18.07 -7.45
C GLU A 110 -21.54 -17.72 -8.11
N GLY A 111 -21.51 -16.83 -9.10
CA GLY A 111 -22.71 -16.43 -9.85
C GLY A 111 -23.32 -17.56 -10.69
N TRP A 112 -22.50 -18.52 -11.14
CA TRP A 112 -22.92 -19.63 -12.00
C TRP A 112 -23.65 -20.77 -11.27
N LYS A 113 -23.67 -20.76 -9.94
CA LYS A 113 -24.43 -21.74 -9.14
C LYS A 113 -25.94 -21.51 -9.25
#